data_AF-A0A935JVM2-F1
#
_entry.id   AF-A0A935JVM2-F1
#
_cell.length_a   1.000
_cell.length_b   1.000
_cell.length_c   1.000
_cell.angle_alpha   90.00
_cell.angle_beta   90.00
_cell.angle_gamma   90.00
#
_symmetry.space_group_name_H-M   'P 1'
#
loop_
_entity.id
_entity.type
_entity.pdbx_description
1 polymer ?
#
loop_
_entity_poly.entity_id
_entity_poly.type
_entity_poly.pdbx_seq_one_letter_code
_entity_poly.pdbx_strand_id
1 'polypeptide(L)'
;MKSLFLLLVVSIVVACNKDTTNEEVDTEYWEIVSTRVYDTLPPGSENYGIEVNDGVIKARYALSNDEWVFLCNYTSPPKKIRPTDKIPINMEVTILVNSGDQYSANGNFTLFFDRPEVEPGFVIAPSFLKTADGVISSISLTHRLGVPPSPASSMVVYIDGKSLPTGTHGAQIAFLAAVGNGRNTLYKYIYEWKGQ
;
A
#
# COMPACT_ATOMS: atom_id res chain seq x y z
N MET A 1 81.44 -27.68 32.30
CA MET A 1 80.70 -26.79 31.39
C MET A 1 79.45 -27.53 30.91
N LYS A 2 78.28 -27.25 31.49
CA LYS A 2 76.99 -27.77 31.02
C LYS A 2 76.06 -26.58 30.86
N SER A 3 75.56 -26.43 29.63
CA SER A 3 74.82 -25.29 29.13
C SER A 3 73.40 -25.24 29.68
N LEU A 4 72.95 -24.02 29.97
CA LEU A 4 71.65 -23.62 30.48
C LEU A 4 70.69 -23.46 29.29
N PHE A 5 69.60 -24.22 29.23
CA PHE A 5 68.50 -23.98 28.28
C PHE A 5 67.34 -23.34 29.04
N LEU A 6 67.10 -22.06 28.77
CA LEU A 6 65.95 -21.30 29.28
C LEU A 6 64.85 -21.35 28.21
N LEU A 7 63.72 -21.97 28.52
CA LEU A 7 62.55 -22.03 27.64
C LEU A 7 61.66 -20.81 27.92
N LEU A 8 61.52 -19.91 26.94
CA LEU A 8 60.63 -18.75 27.00
C LEU A 8 59.25 -19.16 26.45
N VAL A 9 58.22 -19.18 27.29
CA VAL A 9 56.83 -19.40 26.87
C VAL A 9 56.17 -18.05 26.63
N VAL A 10 55.94 -17.71 25.36
CA VAL A 10 55.15 -16.53 24.96
C VAL A 10 53.68 -16.92 24.99
N SER A 11 52.90 -16.30 25.89
CA SER A 11 51.45 -16.47 25.93
C SER A 11 50.79 -15.39 25.07
N ILE A 12 50.12 -15.80 23.99
CA ILE A 12 49.29 -14.92 23.15
C ILE A 12 47.95 -14.73 23.86
N VAL A 13 47.67 -13.50 24.30
CA VAL A 13 46.35 -13.12 24.78
C VAL A 13 45.47 -12.84 23.56
N VAL A 14 44.53 -13.74 23.27
CA VAL A 14 43.47 -13.51 22.28
C VAL A 14 42.46 -12.55 22.91
N ALA A 15 42.46 -11.29 22.46
CA ALA A 15 41.41 -10.34 22.78
C ALA A 15 40.11 -10.81 22.11
N CYS A 16 39.12 -11.22 22.90
CA CYS A 16 37.74 -11.37 22.43
C CYS A 16 37.20 -9.98 22.11
N ASN A 17 37.23 -9.57 20.84
CA ASN A 17 36.36 -8.51 20.36
C ASN A 17 34.93 -9.02 20.45
N LYS A 18 34.22 -8.62 21.52
CA LYS A 18 32.76 -8.57 21.49
C LYS A 18 32.40 -7.46 20.50
N ASP A 19 32.13 -7.83 19.26
CA ASP A 19 31.29 -7.02 18.39
C ASP A 19 29.91 -6.96 19.04
N THR A 20 29.72 -5.96 19.90
CA THR A 20 28.38 -5.46 20.23
C THR A 20 27.89 -4.71 19.01
N THR A 21 27.36 -5.45 18.04
CA THR A 21 26.32 -4.92 17.17
C THR A 21 25.19 -4.51 18.11
N ASN A 22 25.06 -3.20 18.37
CA ASN A 22 23.81 -2.64 18.86
C ASN A 22 22.76 -3.00 17.80
N GLU A 23 22.03 -4.10 18.01
CA GLU A 23 20.70 -4.23 17.45
C GLU A 23 19.95 -3.00 17.97
N GLU A 24 19.81 -2.00 17.11
CA GLU A 24 18.91 -0.88 17.34
C GLU A 24 17.54 -1.51 17.56
N VAL A 25 17.12 -1.57 18.82
CA VAL A 25 15.83 -2.14 19.20
C VAL A 25 14.80 -1.31 18.44
N ASP A 26 14.11 -1.96 17.52
CA ASP A 26 13.01 -1.42 16.73
C ASP A 26 11.86 -1.02 17.67
N THR A 27 12.00 0.08 18.39
CA THR A 27 11.01 0.48 19.40
C THR A 27 9.82 1.18 18.78
N GLU A 28 9.94 1.76 17.58
CA GLU A 28 8.94 2.64 16.99
C GLU A 28 8.56 2.22 15.57
N TYR A 29 7.34 1.70 15.42
CA TYR A 29 6.79 1.32 14.12
C TYR A 29 5.27 1.29 14.13
N TRP A 30 4.69 1.41 12.95
CA TRP A 30 3.31 1.06 12.66
C TRP A 30 3.22 -0.43 12.39
N GLU A 31 2.25 -1.13 12.98
CA GLU A 31 1.98 -2.56 12.73
C GLU A 31 0.54 -2.79 12.30
N ILE A 32 0.31 -3.58 11.25
CA ILE A 32 -1.04 -3.99 10.86
C ILE A 32 -1.67 -4.81 12.00
N VAL A 33 -2.78 -4.32 12.53
CA VAL A 33 -3.57 -4.99 13.58
C VAL A 33 -4.88 -5.56 13.04
N SER A 34 -5.39 -5.03 11.93
CA SER A 34 -6.59 -5.57 11.27
C SER A 34 -6.68 -5.16 9.81
N THR A 35 -7.47 -5.90 9.04
CA THR A 35 -7.89 -5.52 7.69
C THR A 35 -9.42 -5.45 7.62
N ARG A 36 -9.94 -4.62 6.70
CA ARG A 36 -11.38 -4.52 6.42
C ARG A 36 -11.62 -4.41 4.92
N VAL A 37 -12.71 -5.00 4.47
CA VAL A 37 -13.12 -5.01 3.06
C VAL A 37 -14.50 -4.36 2.96
N TYR A 38 -14.68 -3.49 1.97
CA TYR A 38 -15.95 -2.83 1.69
C TYR A 38 -16.33 -3.09 0.23
N ASP A 39 -16.85 -4.28 -0.03
CA ASP A 39 -17.23 -4.81 -1.34
C ASP A 39 -18.74 -4.79 -1.59
N THR A 40 -19.52 -4.30 -0.62
CA THR A 40 -20.97 -4.30 -0.70
C THR A 40 -21.49 -3.13 -1.53
N LEU A 41 -22.32 -3.44 -2.51
CA LEU A 41 -23.01 -2.45 -3.33
C LEU A 41 -24.34 -2.00 -2.69
N PRO A 42 -24.68 -0.70 -2.72
CA PRO A 42 -25.98 -0.24 -2.22
C PRO A 42 -27.12 -0.70 -3.14
N PRO A 43 -28.38 -0.75 -2.64
CA PRO A 43 -29.54 -1.03 -3.48
C PRO A 43 -29.62 -0.11 -4.72
N GLY A 44 -30.11 -0.62 -5.85
CA GLY A 44 -30.14 0.15 -7.12
C GLY A 44 -28.80 0.20 -7.85
N SER A 45 -27.91 -0.77 -7.61
CA SER A 45 -26.58 -0.86 -8.24
C SER A 45 -26.46 -2.09 -9.13
N GLU A 46 -27.56 -2.55 -9.73
CA GLU A 46 -27.65 -3.79 -10.52
C GLU A 46 -26.69 -3.79 -11.71
N ASN A 47 -26.35 -2.60 -12.21
CA ASN A 47 -25.42 -2.39 -13.31
C ASN A 47 -23.94 -2.46 -12.88
N TYR A 48 -23.65 -2.52 -11.58
CA TYR A 48 -22.29 -2.48 -11.05
C TYR A 48 -21.88 -3.84 -10.48
N GLY A 49 -20.58 -4.13 -10.54
CA GLY A 49 -19.97 -5.29 -9.89
C GLY A 49 -18.67 -4.89 -9.22
N ILE A 50 -18.41 -5.41 -8.03
CA ILE A 50 -17.20 -5.14 -7.26
C ILE A 50 -16.71 -6.46 -6.66
N GLU A 51 -15.43 -6.74 -6.82
CA GLU A 51 -14.72 -7.83 -6.12
C GLU A 51 -13.46 -7.23 -5.49
N VAL A 52 -13.28 -7.39 -4.18
CA VAL A 52 -12.19 -6.77 -3.43
C VAL A 52 -11.45 -7.84 -2.66
N ASN A 53 -10.16 -7.97 -2.91
CA ASN A 53 -9.27 -8.86 -2.17
C ASN A 53 -7.97 -8.12 -1.82
N ASP A 54 -7.16 -8.75 -1.00
CA ASP A 54 -5.82 -8.23 -0.67
C ASP A 54 -4.99 -8.07 -1.96
N GLY A 55 -4.53 -6.84 -2.23
CA GLY A 55 -3.71 -6.50 -3.39
C GLY A 55 -4.46 -6.38 -4.72
N VAL A 56 -5.79 -6.61 -4.75
CA VAL A 56 -6.55 -6.58 -6.00
C VAL A 56 -7.99 -6.10 -5.81
N ILE A 57 -8.43 -5.17 -6.65
CA ILE A 57 -9.80 -4.69 -6.71
C ILE A 57 -10.27 -4.73 -8.15
N LYS A 58 -11.36 -5.44 -8.42
CA LYS A 58 -12.00 -5.51 -9.73
C LYS A 58 -13.32 -4.79 -9.68
N ALA A 59 -13.57 -3.94 -10.67
CA ALA A 59 -14.81 -3.20 -10.78
C ALA A 59 -15.42 -3.36 -12.17
N ARG A 60 -16.74 -3.37 -12.21
CA ARG A 60 -17.56 -3.51 -13.42
C ARG A 60 -18.68 -2.50 -13.43
N TYR A 61 -18.99 -2.01 -14.61
CA TYR A 61 -20.23 -1.37 -14.98
C TYR A 61 -20.76 -2.02 -16.26
N ALA A 62 -22.05 -2.31 -16.32
CA ALA A 62 -22.72 -2.68 -17.56
C ALA A 62 -24.18 -2.24 -17.57
N LEU A 63 -24.59 -1.63 -18.67
CA LEU A 63 -25.96 -1.21 -18.92
C LEU A 63 -26.19 -1.26 -20.43
N SER A 64 -27.31 -1.86 -20.87
CA SER A 64 -27.63 -2.01 -22.28
C SER A 64 -26.50 -2.68 -23.08
N ASN A 65 -25.88 -2.00 -24.05
CA ASN A 65 -24.74 -2.51 -24.82
C ASN A 65 -23.37 -2.02 -24.31
N ASP A 66 -23.34 -1.23 -23.23
CA ASP A 66 -22.09 -0.82 -22.60
C ASP A 66 -21.62 -1.86 -21.58
N GLU A 67 -20.34 -2.21 -21.66
CA GLU A 67 -19.65 -3.00 -20.65
C GLU A 67 -18.25 -2.43 -20.42
N TRP A 68 -17.97 -2.16 -19.15
CA TRP A 68 -16.70 -1.63 -18.70
C TRP A 68 -16.23 -2.39 -17.48
N VAL A 69 -15.11 -3.11 -17.62
CA VAL A 69 -14.51 -3.93 -16.57
C VAL A 69 -13.05 -3.58 -16.47
N PHE A 70 -12.58 -3.33 -15.26
CA PHE A 70 -11.17 -3.06 -15.01
C PHE A 70 -10.69 -3.72 -13.72
N LEU A 71 -9.40 -4.02 -13.69
CA LEU A 71 -8.69 -4.67 -12.60
C LEU A 71 -7.62 -3.71 -12.08
N CYS A 72 -7.66 -3.43 -10.79
CA CYS A 72 -6.66 -2.64 -10.09
C CYS A 72 -5.81 -3.58 -9.24
N ASN A 73 -4.52 -3.68 -9.55
CA ASN A 73 -3.54 -4.44 -8.77
C ASN A 73 -2.66 -3.48 -7.97
N TYR A 74 -2.29 -3.88 -6.76
CA TYR A 74 -1.29 -3.18 -5.97
C TYR A 74 -0.48 -4.12 -5.08
N THR A 75 0.75 -3.72 -4.77
CA THR A 75 1.52 -4.42 -3.73
C THR A 75 0.88 -4.17 -2.38
N SER A 76 0.42 -5.22 -1.70
CA SER A 76 -0.06 -5.12 -0.32
C SER A 76 1.02 -4.47 0.57
N PRO A 77 0.65 -3.52 1.44
CA PRO A 77 1.63 -2.83 2.26
C PRO A 77 2.23 -3.80 3.31
N PRO A 78 3.46 -3.56 3.78
CA PRO A 78 4.12 -4.49 4.68
C PRO A 78 3.44 -4.50 6.05
N LYS A 79 3.59 -5.61 6.77
CA LYS A 79 3.05 -5.75 8.13
C LYS A 79 3.57 -4.69 9.10
N LYS A 80 4.80 -4.21 8.91
CA LYS A 80 5.43 -3.18 9.72
C LYS A 80 5.95 -2.04 8.85
N ILE A 81 5.79 -0.80 9.32
CA ILE A 81 6.35 0.40 8.70
C ILE A 81 7.05 1.21 9.79
N ARG A 82 8.36 1.40 9.64
CA ARG A 82 9.19 2.24 10.52
C ARG A 82 9.26 3.66 9.99
N PRO A 83 9.54 4.66 10.83
CA PRO A 83 9.81 6.03 10.38
C PRO A 83 10.94 6.16 9.35
N THR A 84 11.89 5.22 9.34
CA THR A 84 13.03 5.19 8.41
C THR A 84 12.72 4.45 7.10
N ASP A 85 11.59 3.75 7.02
CA ASP A 85 11.26 2.94 5.87
C ASP A 85 10.87 3.82 4.67
N LYS A 86 11.33 3.40 3.49
CA LYS A 86 10.82 3.87 2.20
C LYS A 86 10.47 2.66 1.34
N ILE A 87 9.19 2.31 1.32
CA ILE A 87 8.71 1.04 0.73
C ILE A 87 8.06 1.31 -0.63
N PRO A 88 8.52 0.69 -1.72
CA PRO A 88 7.86 0.78 -3.01
C PRO A 88 6.55 -0.03 -3.03
N ILE A 89 5.49 0.58 -3.55
CA ILE A 89 4.20 -0.03 -3.81
C ILE A 89 3.92 0.10 -5.31
N ASN A 90 3.76 -1.04 -5.98
CA ASN A 90 3.33 -1.06 -7.36
C ASN A 90 1.83 -0.76 -7.40
N MET A 91 1.41 0.06 -8.35
CA MET A 91 0.01 0.30 -8.69
C MET A 91 -0.16 0.03 -10.17
N GLU A 92 -1.17 -0.75 -10.53
CA GLU A 92 -1.50 -1.04 -11.91
C GLU A 92 -3.01 -1.06 -12.09
N VAL A 93 -3.47 -0.54 -13.22
CA VAL A 93 -4.83 -0.77 -13.69
C VAL A 93 -4.81 -1.36 -15.08
N THR A 94 -5.54 -2.46 -15.27
CA THR A 94 -5.78 -3.11 -16.55
C THR A 94 -7.26 -2.97 -16.94
N ILE A 95 -7.54 -2.44 -18.13
CA ILE A 95 -8.89 -2.46 -18.69
C ILE A 95 -9.13 -3.85 -19.30
N LEU A 96 -10.05 -4.61 -18.71
CA LEU A 96 -10.38 -5.98 -19.15
C LEU A 96 -11.46 -5.98 -20.24
N VAL A 97 -12.45 -5.10 -20.11
CA VAL A 97 -13.53 -4.90 -21.09
C VAL A 97 -13.80 -3.41 -21.20
N ASN A 98 -13.96 -2.92 -22.43
CA ASN A 98 -14.37 -1.56 -22.71
C ASN A 98 -15.11 -1.54 -24.05
N SER A 99 -16.40 -1.84 -24.01
CA SER A 99 -17.26 -1.96 -25.18
C SER A 99 -18.55 -1.19 -24.99
N GLY A 100 -19.17 -0.85 -26.11
CA GLY A 100 -20.41 -0.09 -26.15
C GLY A 100 -20.21 1.35 -26.62
N ASP A 101 -21.34 1.97 -26.92
CA ASP A 101 -21.42 3.28 -27.53
C ASP A 101 -22.63 4.11 -27.05
N GLN A 102 -23.17 3.83 -25.86
CA GLN A 102 -24.31 4.60 -25.36
C GLN A 102 -23.91 5.60 -24.28
N TYR A 103 -22.99 5.23 -23.40
CA TYR A 103 -22.62 6.03 -22.25
C TYR A 103 -21.10 6.22 -22.13
N SER A 104 -20.72 7.10 -21.21
CA SER A 104 -19.32 7.28 -20.79
C SER A 104 -19.28 7.17 -19.28
N ALA A 105 -18.24 6.52 -18.76
CA ALA A 105 -18.03 6.33 -17.34
C ALA A 105 -16.59 6.69 -16.98
N ASN A 106 -16.39 7.18 -15.77
CA ASN A 106 -15.07 7.48 -15.25
C ASN A 106 -14.88 6.76 -13.92
N GLY A 107 -13.62 6.54 -13.59
CA GLY A 107 -13.23 5.94 -12.35
C GLY A 107 -11.83 6.36 -11.94
N ASN A 108 -11.47 5.98 -10.73
CA ASN A 108 -10.18 6.25 -10.15
C ASN A 108 -9.75 5.06 -9.29
N PHE A 109 -8.47 4.74 -9.35
CA PHE A 109 -7.81 3.86 -8.39
C PHE A 109 -6.79 4.67 -7.62
N THR A 110 -6.89 4.69 -6.29
CA THR A 110 -6.11 5.57 -5.44
C THR A 110 -5.60 4.83 -4.21
N LEU A 111 -4.34 5.03 -3.85
CA LEU A 111 -3.75 4.51 -2.61
C LEU A 111 -3.41 5.67 -1.68
N PHE A 112 -3.76 5.60 -0.39
CA PHE A 112 -3.44 6.68 0.55
C PHE A 112 -3.54 6.21 1.99
N PHE A 113 -2.93 6.97 2.90
CA PHE A 113 -3.20 6.86 4.33
C PHE A 113 -4.30 7.84 4.74
N ASP A 114 -5.17 7.43 5.65
CA ASP A 114 -6.11 8.32 6.32
C ASP A 114 -6.46 7.73 7.70
N ARG A 115 -7.45 8.30 8.37
CA ARG A 115 -7.96 7.82 9.64
C ARG A 115 -8.67 6.47 9.50
N PRO A 116 -8.62 5.59 10.51
CA PRO A 116 -9.20 4.25 10.43
C PRO A 116 -10.73 4.23 10.25
N GLU A 117 -11.43 5.29 10.66
CA GLU A 117 -12.88 5.44 10.54
C GLU A 117 -13.38 5.82 9.14
N VAL A 118 -12.48 6.08 8.17
CA VAL A 118 -12.90 6.51 6.82
C VAL A 118 -13.70 5.42 6.11
N GLU A 119 -14.88 5.77 5.61
CA GLU A 119 -15.78 4.90 4.86
C GLU A 119 -15.61 5.10 3.33
N PRO A 120 -16.04 4.15 2.48
CA PRO A 120 -15.93 4.28 1.03
C PRO A 120 -16.52 5.58 0.48
N GLY A 121 -15.73 6.31 -0.31
CA GLY A 121 -16.14 7.57 -0.93
C GLY A 121 -15.89 8.82 -0.08
N PHE A 122 -15.35 8.68 1.13
CA PHE A 122 -15.01 9.79 2.01
C PHE A 122 -13.49 9.89 2.21
N VAL A 123 -13.04 11.08 2.59
CA VAL A 123 -11.67 11.35 3.06
C VAL A 123 -11.77 12.36 4.21
N ILE A 124 -10.84 12.32 5.15
CA ILE A 124 -10.79 13.27 6.27
C ILE A 124 -9.48 14.05 6.23
N ALA A 125 -8.36 13.34 6.24
CA ALA A 125 -7.03 13.94 6.18
C ALA A 125 -6.10 13.03 5.36
N PRO A 126 -6.35 12.91 4.03
CA PRO A 126 -5.65 11.93 3.22
C PRO A 126 -4.19 12.30 3.02
N SER A 127 -3.30 11.34 3.24
CA SER A 127 -1.88 11.38 2.88
C SER A 127 -1.64 10.45 1.70
N PHE A 128 -1.59 11.02 0.51
CA PHE A 128 -1.33 10.27 -0.72
C PHE A 128 0.13 9.83 -0.79
N LEU A 129 0.35 8.58 -1.21
CA LEU A 129 1.67 8.12 -1.61
C LEU A 129 2.08 8.89 -2.87
N LYS A 130 3.40 8.95 -3.11
CA LYS A 130 3.95 9.67 -4.26
C LYS A 130 4.99 8.82 -4.98
N THR A 131 5.08 9.01 -6.28
CA THR A 131 6.21 8.55 -7.09
C THR A 131 7.48 9.32 -6.71
N ALA A 132 8.64 8.91 -7.25
CA ALA A 132 9.91 9.59 -7.00
C ALA A 132 9.92 11.05 -7.50
N ASP A 133 9.16 11.36 -8.55
CA ASP A 133 8.95 12.68 -9.14
C ASP A 133 7.77 13.46 -8.53
N GLY A 134 7.12 12.92 -7.49
CA GLY A 134 6.09 13.63 -6.72
C GLY A 134 4.66 13.53 -7.27
N VAL A 135 4.42 12.68 -8.27
CA VAL A 135 3.08 12.36 -8.76
C VAL A 135 2.33 11.58 -7.69
N ILE A 136 1.08 11.97 -7.41
CA ILE A 136 0.25 11.31 -6.41
C ILE A 136 -0.21 9.93 -6.88
N SER A 137 -0.42 9.03 -5.93
CA SER A 137 -0.91 7.66 -6.09
C SER A 137 -2.37 7.57 -6.52
N SER A 138 -2.69 8.11 -7.71
CA SER A 138 -4.01 8.07 -8.30
C SER A 138 -3.94 7.81 -9.80
N ILE A 139 -4.62 6.77 -10.27
CA ILE A 139 -4.78 6.45 -11.67
C ILE A 139 -6.25 6.71 -12.05
N SER A 140 -6.46 7.67 -12.95
CA SER A 140 -7.79 7.94 -13.51
C SER A 140 -8.07 7.03 -14.71
N LEU A 141 -9.31 6.59 -14.83
CA LEU A 141 -9.77 5.60 -15.80
C LEU A 141 -11.03 6.13 -16.48
N THR A 142 -11.18 5.88 -17.78
CA THR A 142 -12.36 6.33 -18.52
C THR A 142 -12.84 5.27 -19.50
N HIS A 143 -14.13 4.98 -19.47
CA HIS A 143 -14.91 4.43 -20.58
C HIS A 143 -15.50 5.60 -21.37
N ARG A 144 -15.20 5.69 -22.66
CA ARG A 144 -15.70 6.76 -23.53
C ARG A 144 -16.38 6.16 -24.75
N LEU A 145 -17.56 6.70 -25.05
CA LEU A 145 -18.32 6.46 -26.26
C LEU A 145 -17.42 6.58 -27.51
N GLY A 146 -17.27 5.49 -28.26
CA GLY A 146 -16.59 5.48 -29.57
C GLY A 146 -15.07 5.65 -29.50
N VAL A 147 -14.47 5.54 -28.31
CA VAL A 147 -13.02 5.63 -28.12
C VAL A 147 -12.47 4.27 -27.66
N PRO A 148 -11.41 3.76 -28.31
CA PRO A 148 -10.71 2.57 -27.86
C PRO A 148 -10.25 2.70 -26.39
N PRO A 149 -10.18 1.58 -25.64
CA PRO A 149 -9.77 1.62 -24.24
C PRO A 149 -8.48 2.40 -24.03
N SER A 150 -8.48 3.24 -22.99
CA SER A 150 -7.24 3.82 -22.49
C SER A 150 -6.30 2.67 -22.10
N PRO A 151 -5.01 2.72 -22.47
CA PRO A 151 -4.08 1.65 -22.11
C PRO A 151 -4.04 1.45 -20.59
N ALA A 152 -3.65 0.24 -20.18
CA ALA A 152 -3.31 -0.04 -18.80
C ALA A 152 -2.29 0.99 -18.31
N SER A 153 -2.48 1.48 -17.08
CA SER A 153 -1.61 2.48 -16.47
C SER A 153 -0.96 1.88 -15.23
N SER A 154 0.34 2.11 -15.07
CA SER A 154 1.10 1.62 -13.93
C SER A 154 2.01 2.71 -13.36
N MET A 155 2.19 2.72 -12.05
CA MET A 155 3.15 3.57 -11.38
C MET A 155 3.73 2.88 -10.14
N VAL A 156 4.94 3.29 -9.77
CA VAL A 156 5.56 2.90 -8.49
C VAL A 156 5.49 4.10 -7.56
N VAL A 157 4.76 3.96 -6.47
CA VAL A 157 4.64 4.98 -5.42
C VAL A 157 5.28 4.49 -4.14
N TYR A 158 5.58 5.39 -3.21
CA TYR A 158 6.30 5.05 -2.00
C TYR A 158 5.46 5.33 -0.76
N ILE A 159 5.42 4.34 0.14
CA ILE A 159 5.18 4.60 1.54
C ILE A 159 6.47 5.21 2.08
N ASP A 160 6.41 6.49 2.45
CA ASP A 160 7.49 7.16 3.15
C ASP A 160 7.15 7.19 4.64
N GLY A 161 7.77 6.31 5.42
CA GLY A 161 7.52 6.18 6.85
C GLY A 161 7.74 7.48 7.61
N LYS A 162 8.65 8.34 7.14
CA LYS A 162 8.93 9.66 7.73
C LYS A 162 7.79 10.65 7.52
N SER A 163 6.98 10.45 6.49
CA SER A 163 5.82 11.29 6.17
C SER A 163 4.56 10.90 6.95
N LEU A 164 4.55 9.71 7.55
CA LEU A 164 3.45 9.25 8.38
C LEU A 164 3.51 9.96 9.74
N PRO A 165 2.36 10.23 10.37
CA PRO A 165 2.36 10.72 11.74
C PRO A 165 3.04 9.68 12.65
N THR A 166 3.74 10.16 13.67
CA THR A 166 4.02 9.34 14.85
C THR A 166 2.89 9.57 15.85
N GLY A 167 2.58 8.54 16.65
CA GLY A 167 1.48 8.60 17.62
C GLY A 167 1.93 8.22 19.02
N THR A 168 1.02 8.31 19.98
CA THR A 168 1.17 7.56 21.23
C THR A 168 0.96 6.07 20.95
N HIS A 169 1.47 5.19 21.82
CA HIS A 169 1.15 3.77 21.77
C HIS A 169 -0.36 3.56 21.59
N GLY A 170 -0.76 2.72 20.63
CA GLY A 170 -2.18 2.45 20.36
C GLY A 170 -2.88 3.44 19.41
N ALA A 171 -2.21 4.54 19.00
CA ALA A 171 -2.73 5.39 17.93
C ALA A 171 -2.91 4.59 16.63
N GLN A 172 -3.88 4.96 15.80
CA GLN A 172 -4.23 4.21 14.59
C GLN A 172 -4.24 5.09 13.33
N ILE A 173 -3.80 4.50 12.23
CA ILE A 173 -3.97 5.01 10.86
C ILE A 173 -4.40 3.85 9.97
N ALA A 174 -4.94 4.15 8.79
CA ALA A 174 -5.25 3.13 7.80
C ALA A 174 -4.53 3.42 6.48
N PHE A 175 -4.01 2.38 5.84
CA PHE A 175 -3.71 2.38 4.42
C PHE A 175 -4.95 1.92 3.66
N LEU A 176 -5.38 2.70 2.66
CA LEU A 176 -6.58 2.46 1.89
C LEU A 176 -6.20 2.24 0.43
N ALA A 177 -6.67 1.14 -0.14
CA ALA A 177 -6.77 0.94 -1.57
C ALA A 177 -8.22 1.20 -1.99
N ALA A 178 -8.48 2.31 -2.67
CA ALA A 178 -9.82 2.76 -3.00
C ALA A 178 -10.06 2.78 -4.51
N VAL A 179 -11.20 2.25 -4.93
CA VAL A 179 -11.66 2.32 -6.32
C VAL A 179 -13.02 3.03 -6.37
N GLY A 180 -13.13 3.97 -7.30
CA GLY A 180 -14.38 4.59 -7.71
C GLY A 180 -14.71 4.25 -9.16
N ASN A 181 -15.95 3.86 -9.46
CA ASN A 181 -16.47 3.76 -10.84
C ASN A 181 -17.91 4.32 -10.98
N GLY A 182 -18.30 5.21 -10.06
CA GLY A 182 -19.70 5.56 -9.79
C GLY A 182 -20.26 4.82 -8.56
N ARG A 183 -19.58 3.76 -8.12
CA ARG A 183 -19.66 3.20 -6.77
C ARG A 183 -18.26 3.20 -6.16
N ASN A 184 -18.19 3.35 -4.84
CA ASN A 184 -16.93 3.41 -4.12
C ASN A 184 -16.73 2.13 -3.34
N THR A 185 -15.53 1.59 -3.39
CA THR A 185 -15.09 0.43 -2.64
C THR A 185 -13.70 0.68 -2.09
N LEU A 186 -13.34 -0.03 -1.02
CA LEU A 186 -11.99 0.02 -0.47
C LEU A 186 -11.57 -1.30 0.16
N TYR A 187 -10.27 -1.56 0.12
CA TYR A 187 -9.57 -2.47 1.03
C TYR A 187 -8.77 -1.63 2.04
N LYS A 188 -8.93 -1.91 3.34
CA LYS A 188 -8.32 -1.16 4.44
C LYS A 188 -7.33 -2.04 5.20
N TYR A 189 -6.13 -1.54 5.43
CA TYR A 189 -5.16 -2.10 6.38
C TYR A 189 -5.03 -1.11 7.53
N ILE A 190 -5.48 -1.51 8.71
CA ILE A 190 -5.44 -0.66 9.90
C ILE A 190 -4.13 -0.96 10.64
N TYR A 191 -3.33 0.08 10.77
CA TYR A 191 -2.08 0.08 11.50
C TYR A 191 -2.27 0.68 12.89
N GLU A 192 -1.52 0.15 13.86
CA GLU A 192 -1.40 0.69 15.20
C GLU A 192 0.06 1.03 15.50
N TRP A 193 0.29 2.16 16.16
CA TRP A 193 1.62 2.61 16.55
C TRP A 193 2.13 1.82 17.76
N LYS A 194 3.35 1.28 17.65
CA LYS A 194 4.02 0.45 18.67
C LYS A 194 5.17 1.15 19.40
N GLY A 195 5.36 2.45 19.19
CA GLY A 195 6.32 3.28 19.96
C GLY A 195 5.89 3.52 21.41
N GLN A 196 6.87 3.92 22.24
CA GLN A 196 6.66 4.34 23.63
C GLN A 196 6.26 5.81 23.72
#